data_AF-X1QUP7-F1
#
_entry.id   AF-X1QUP7-F1
#
_cell.length_a   1.000
_cell.length_b   1.000
_cell.length_c   1.000
_cell.angle_alpha   90.00
_cell.angle_beta   90.00
_cell.angle_gamma   90.00
#
_symmetry.space_group_name_H-M   'P 1'
#
loop_
_entity.id
_entity.type
_entity.pdbx_description
1 polymer ?
#
loop_
_entity_poly.entity_id
_entity_poly.type
_entity_poly.pdbx_seq_one_letter_code
_entity_poly.pdbx_strand_id
1 'polypeptide(L)'
;MSMELDQETKAQQPASQQSLGIALNLAEQARIKVKTDPCPLGGGFAAFSDDNLSGFAYDLKSPYFVAVLWQTGDKFLPDPEDGRGLKNCQACILKYESHHAKWSVEAYNAEIGNKSFAKLVRKYIEG
;
A
#
# COMPACT_ATOMS: atom_id res chain seq x y z
N MET A 1 20.81 17.18 20.06
CA MET A 1 21.13 18.05 18.91
C MET A 1 20.92 17.23 17.66
N SER A 2 20.24 17.84 16.69
CA SER A 2 19.47 17.23 15.62
C SER A 2 20.31 16.36 14.67
N MET A 3 19.85 15.14 14.41
CA MET A 3 20.14 14.47 13.14
C MET A 3 19.04 14.92 12.19
N GLU A 4 19.35 15.98 11.44
CA GLU A 4 18.63 16.38 10.24
C GLU A 4 18.63 15.17 9.30
N LEU A 5 17.45 14.61 9.10
CA LEU A 5 17.24 13.52 8.16
C LEU A 5 17.48 14.08 6.76
N ASP A 6 18.56 13.60 6.14
CA ASP A 6 19.03 13.95 4.80
C ASP A 6 17.90 14.19 3.80
N GLN A 7 17.94 15.38 3.19
CA GLN A 7 17.07 15.83 2.12
C GLN A 7 17.37 15.14 0.76
N GLU A 8 18.16 14.06 0.74
CA GLU A 8 18.69 13.42 -0.48
C GLU A 8 17.78 12.34 -1.10
N THR A 9 16.46 12.36 -0.84
CA THR A 9 15.50 11.53 -1.60
C THR A 9 14.42 12.37 -2.30
N LYS A 10 14.75 13.62 -2.64
CA LYS A 10 13.82 14.56 -3.29
C LYS A 10 13.85 14.58 -4.82
N ALA A 11 14.61 13.70 -5.48
CA ALA A 11 14.86 13.81 -6.92
C ALA A 11 14.43 12.60 -7.78
N GLN A 12 13.51 11.75 -7.32
CA GLN A 12 12.84 10.77 -8.18
C GLN A 12 11.31 10.92 -8.12
N GLN A 13 10.80 11.57 -9.16
CA GLN A 13 9.45 11.40 -9.75
C GLN A 13 8.25 12.04 -9.00
N PRO A 14 7.76 13.22 -9.42
CA PRO A 14 6.53 13.80 -8.84
C PRO A 14 5.30 12.87 -8.95
N ALA A 15 5.26 11.97 -9.93
CA ALA A 15 4.19 10.99 -10.09
C ALA A 15 4.26 9.81 -9.09
N SER A 16 5.46 9.41 -8.63
CA SER A 16 5.60 8.34 -7.61
C SER A 16 5.37 8.86 -6.20
N GLN A 17 5.65 10.15 -5.95
CA GLN A 17 5.37 10.79 -4.66
C GLN A 17 3.87 11.01 -4.45
N GLN A 18 3.14 11.40 -5.50
CA GLN A 18 1.69 11.55 -5.45
C GLN A 18 1.00 10.21 -5.18
N SER A 19 1.37 9.15 -5.89
CA SER A 19 0.80 7.81 -5.68
C SER A 19 1.15 7.25 -4.31
N LEU A 20 2.39 7.46 -3.81
CA LEU A 20 2.76 7.08 -2.46
C LEU A 20 1.90 7.82 -1.41
N GLY A 21 1.66 9.12 -1.59
CA GLY A 21 0.78 9.89 -0.70
C GLY A 21 -0.64 9.34 -0.64
N ILE A 22 -1.20 8.95 -1.79
CA ILE A 22 -2.53 8.32 -1.87
C ILE A 22 -2.52 6.95 -1.21
N ALA A 23 -1.50 6.13 -1.48
CA ALA A 23 -1.35 4.80 -0.88
C ALA A 23 -1.26 4.85 0.65
N LEU A 24 -0.50 5.80 1.19
CA LEU A 24 -0.39 6.03 2.63
C LEU A 24 -1.73 6.48 3.25
N ASN A 25 -2.46 7.37 2.58
CA ASN A 25 -3.79 7.80 3.03
C ASN A 25 -4.78 6.62 3.03
N LEU A 26 -4.80 5.82 1.97
CA LEU A 26 -5.61 4.60 1.89
C LEU A 26 -5.28 3.61 3.01
N ALA A 27 -4.00 3.37 3.29
CA ALA A 27 -3.56 2.50 4.37
C ALA A 27 -3.95 3.04 5.75
N GLU A 28 -3.91 4.36 5.96
CA GLU A 28 -4.38 4.99 7.18
C GLU A 28 -5.90 4.84 7.35
N GLN A 29 -6.69 5.02 6.29
CA GLN A 29 -8.13 4.78 6.32
C GLN A 29 -8.45 3.31 6.63
N ALA A 30 -7.75 2.37 5.99
CA ALA A 30 -7.83 0.94 6.27
C ALA A 30 -7.53 0.67 7.75
N ARG A 31 -6.43 1.21 8.29
CA ARG A 31 -6.01 1.09 9.69
C ARG A 31 -7.05 1.63 10.68
N ILE A 32 -7.69 2.75 10.37
CA ILE A 32 -8.78 3.31 11.20
C ILE A 32 -9.97 2.36 11.16
N LYS A 33 -10.35 1.88 9.97
CA LYS A 33 -11.51 1.01 9.78
C LYS A 33 -11.38 -0.33 10.52
N VAL A 34 -10.20 -0.96 10.51
CA VAL A 34 -9.91 -2.17 11.31
C VAL A 34 -10.24 -1.94 12.79
N LYS A 35 -9.94 -0.74 13.32
CA LYS A 35 -10.15 -0.42 14.74
C LYS A 35 -11.60 -0.09 15.07
N THR A 36 -12.33 0.51 14.14
CA THR A 36 -13.72 0.96 14.37
C THR A 36 -14.76 -0.11 14.06
N ASP A 37 -14.45 -1.02 13.14
CA ASP A 37 -15.33 -2.11 12.74
C ASP A 37 -14.49 -3.37 12.47
N PRO A 38 -14.14 -4.13 13.54
CA PRO A 38 -13.33 -5.32 13.41
C PRO A 38 -14.16 -6.40 12.68
N CYS A 39 -14.02 -6.43 11.36
CA CYS A 39 -14.61 -7.47 10.52
C CYS A 39 -14.02 -8.83 10.94
N PRO A 40 -14.84 -9.86 11.24
CA PRO A 40 -14.36 -11.16 11.67
C PRO A 40 -13.54 -11.91 10.60
N LEU A 41 -13.54 -11.41 9.35
CA LEU A 41 -12.76 -11.95 8.23
C LEU A 41 -11.44 -11.20 8.00
N GLY A 42 -11.04 -10.30 8.90
CA GLY A 42 -10.00 -9.31 8.64
C GLY A 42 -10.48 -8.30 7.59
N GLY A 43 -9.70 -7.28 7.27
CA GLY A 43 -10.02 -6.45 6.10
C GLY A 43 -10.64 -5.10 6.45
N GLY A 44 -9.95 -4.26 7.22
CA GLY A 44 -10.09 -2.82 7.07
C GLY A 44 -9.77 -2.46 5.62
N PHE A 45 -10.80 -2.44 4.79
CA PHE A 45 -10.71 -2.15 3.38
C PHE A 45 -11.06 -0.68 3.14
N ALA A 46 -10.14 0.04 2.50
CA ALA A 46 -10.35 1.39 2.00
C ALA A 46 -10.20 1.38 0.47
N ALA A 47 -11.07 2.11 -0.23
CA ALA A 47 -10.97 2.30 -1.67
C ALA A 47 -10.96 3.79 -2.01
N PHE A 48 -10.31 4.11 -3.11
CA PHE A 48 -10.18 5.44 -3.68
C PHE A 48 -10.41 5.36 -5.18
N SER A 49 -11.09 6.36 -5.74
CA SER A 49 -11.21 6.51 -7.19
C SER A 49 -11.42 7.99 -7.51
N ASP A 50 -10.62 8.51 -8.43
CA ASP A 50 -10.81 9.79 -9.09
C ASP A 50 -10.77 9.60 -10.63
N ASP A 51 -10.83 10.70 -11.38
CA ASP A 51 -10.85 10.68 -12.85
C ASP A 51 -9.60 10.01 -13.48
N ASN A 52 -8.49 9.87 -12.73
CA ASN A 52 -7.20 9.40 -13.23
C ASN A 52 -6.72 8.10 -12.56
N LEU A 53 -6.99 7.92 -11.27
CA LEU A 53 -6.46 6.85 -10.44
C LEU A 53 -7.56 6.18 -9.63
N SER A 54 -7.51 4.87 -9.61
CA SER A 54 -8.28 4.03 -8.72
C SER A 54 -7.34 3.23 -7.84
N GLY A 55 -7.78 2.92 -6.63
CA GLY A 55 -6.96 2.25 -5.66
C GLY A 55 -7.74 1.62 -4.54
N PHE A 56 -7.09 0.69 -3.85
CA PHE A 56 -7.56 0.19 -2.58
C PHE A 56 -6.39 -0.11 -1.66
N ALA A 57 -6.68 -0.17 -0.37
CA ALA A 57 -5.81 -0.75 0.62
C ALA A 57 -6.59 -1.67 1.56
N TYR A 58 -5.91 -2.70 2.04
CA TYR A 58 -6.43 -3.56 3.10
C TYR A 58 -5.33 -3.96 4.07
N ASP A 59 -5.72 -4.29 5.30
CA ASP A 59 -4.80 -4.82 6.30
C ASP A 59 -4.37 -6.24 5.96
N LEU A 60 -3.09 -6.47 6.15
CA LEU A 60 -2.52 -7.81 6.26
C LEU A 60 -2.46 -8.14 7.76
N LYS A 61 -1.68 -9.15 8.15
CA LYS A 61 -1.39 -9.35 9.57
C LYS A 61 -0.71 -8.10 10.13
N SER A 62 -1.26 -7.57 11.23
CA SER A 62 -0.70 -6.41 11.92
C SER A 62 0.81 -6.59 12.16
N PRO A 63 1.64 -5.57 11.90
CA PRO A 63 1.29 -4.19 11.55
C PRO A 63 1.36 -3.85 10.04
N TYR A 64 1.15 -4.83 9.16
CA TYR A 64 1.32 -4.66 7.72
C TYR A 64 0.01 -4.39 6.98
N PHE A 65 0.11 -3.66 5.88
CA PHE A 65 -0.98 -3.27 5.00
C PHE A 65 -0.49 -3.36 3.56
N VAL A 66 -1.40 -3.60 2.63
CA VAL A 66 -1.12 -3.49 1.19
C VAL A 66 -1.96 -2.37 0.61
N ALA A 67 -1.37 -1.57 -0.26
CA ALA A 67 -2.06 -0.58 -1.05
C ALA A 67 -1.73 -0.80 -2.53
N VAL A 68 -2.75 -0.72 -3.37
CA VAL A 68 -2.64 -0.92 -4.82
C VAL A 68 -3.33 0.24 -5.51
N LEU A 69 -2.66 0.83 -6.49
CA LEU A 69 -3.12 1.94 -7.31
C LEU A 69 -2.97 1.59 -8.79
N TRP A 70 -3.94 1.99 -9.60
CA TRP A 70 -3.96 1.79 -11.05
C TRP A 70 -4.70 2.93 -11.74
N GLN A 71 -4.60 3.03 -13.06
CA GLN A 71 -5.29 4.08 -13.82
C GLN A 71 -6.80 3.81 -13.87
N THR A 72 -7.61 4.84 -13.61
CA THR A 72 -9.07 4.74 -13.71
C THR A 72 -9.50 4.41 -15.13
N GLY A 73 -10.48 3.49 -15.26
CA GLY A 73 -10.99 3.01 -16.56
C GLY A 73 -10.48 1.62 -16.96
N ASP A 74 -9.41 1.12 -16.33
CA ASP A 74 -9.03 -0.28 -16.44
C ASP A 74 -10.07 -1.16 -15.73
N LYS A 75 -10.74 -2.04 -16.48
CA LYS A 75 -11.80 -2.93 -15.98
C LYS A 75 -11.29 -4.12 -15.15
N PHE A 76 -10.08 -4.04 -14.63
CA PHE A 76 -9.43 -5.14 -13.94
C PHE A 76 -9.14 -4.75 -12.50
N LEU A 77 -9.68 -5.52 -11.54
CA LEU A 77 -9.31 -5.38 -10.14
C LEU A 77 -8.00 -6.13 -9.92
N PRO A 78 -6.87 -5.44 -9.65
CA PRO A 78 -5.61 -6.12 -9.40
C PRO A 78 -5.70 -6.96 -8.13
N ASP A 79 -5.09 -8.13 -8.18
CA ASP A 79 -4.99 -9.06 -7.07
C ASP A 79 -3.53 -9.10 -6.60
N PRO A 80 -3.20 -8.44 -5.48
CA PRO A 80 -1.83 -8.39 -4.99
C PRO A 80 -1.36 -9.72 -4.41
N GLU A 81 -2.25 -10.65 -4.07
CA GLU A 81 -1.90 -11.98 -3.57
C GLU A 81 -1.57 -12.95 -4.70
N ASP A 82 -2.30 -12.91 -5.81
CA ASP A 82 -2.00 -13.72 -6.99
C ASP A 82 -1.05 -13.04 -7.98
N GLY A 83 -0.76 -11.76 -7.76
CA GLY A 83 0.04 -10.94 -8.66
C GLY A 83 -0.66 -10.62 -9.98
N ARG A 84 -1.92 -11.04 -10.14
CA ARG A 84 -2.73 -10.77 -11.34
C ARG A 84 -3.02 -9.27 -11.42
N GLY A 85 -2.84 -8.70 -12.60
CA GLY A 85 -3.08 -7.26 -12.81
C GLY A 85 -1.98 -6.34 -12.28
N LEU A 86 -1.00 -6.82 -11.50
CA LEU A 86 0.06 -5.96 -10.95
C LEU A 86 1.01 -5.37 -12.00
N LYS A 87 1.01 -5.86 -13.25
CA LYS A 87 1.91 -5.40 -14.31
C LYS A 87 1.80 -3.90 -14.61
N ASN A 88 0.59 -3.36 -14.54
CA ASN A 88 0.30 -1.95 -14.82
C ASN A 88 -0.14 -1.20 -13.56
N CYS A 89 0.06 -1.78 -12.37
CA CYS A 89 -0.32 -1.18 -11.11
C CYS A 89 0.92 -0.75 -10.31
N GLN A 90 0.70 0.22 -9.43
CA GLN A 90 1.63 0.61 -8.40
C GLN A 90 1.16 -0.02 -7.09
N ALA A 91 1.88 -1.02 -6.60
CA ALA A 91 1.52 -1.74 -5.40
C ALA A 91 2.65 -1.66 -4.37
N CYS A 92 2.30 -1.30 -3.14
CA CYS A 92 3.22 -1.20 -2.03
C CYS A 92 2.74 -2.01 -0.83
N ILE A 93 3.69 -2.59 -0.10
CA ILE A 93 3.47 -3.10 1.24
C ILE A 93 3.93 -2.03 2.21
N LEU A 94 3.05 -1.68 3.12
CA LEU A 94 3.20 -0.61 4.09
C LEU A 94 3.19 -1.20 5.49
N LYS A 95 4.04 -0.66 6.36
CA LYS A 95 4.11 -1.05 7.76
C LYS A 95 3.80 0.16 8.63
N TYR A 96 2.93 -0.03 9.61
CA TYR A 96 2.59 1.00 10.57
C TYR A 96 3.34 0.81 11.89
N GLU A 97 4.21 1.76 12.23
CA GLU A 97 4.89 1.79 13.51
C GLU A 97 4.08 2.61 14.52
N SER A 98 3.38 1.90 15.41
CA SER A 98 2.47 2.52 16.40
C SER A 98 3.18 3.42 17.40
N HIS A 99 4.42 3.11 17.78
CA HIS A 99 5.21 3.87 18.75
C HIS A 99 5.52 5.30 18.30
N HIS A 100 5.70 5.49 16.99
CA HIS A 100 6.03 6.78 16.39
C HIS A 100 4.91 7.32 15.49
N ALA A 101 3.77 6.62 15.43
CA ALA A 101 2.66 6.91 14.52
C ALA A 101 3.14 7.16 13.08
N LYS A 102 4.06 6.32 12.61
CA LYS A 102 4.76 6.50 11.34
C LYS A 102 4.51 5.33 10.39
N TRP A 103 4.42 5.64 9.11
CA TRP A 103 4.37 4.66 8.04
C TRP A 103 5.76 4.47 7.40
N SER A 104 6.10 3.21 7.12
CA SER A 104 7.25 2.85 6.28
C SER A 104 6.80 2.01 5.09
N VAL A 105 7.52 2.13 3.98
CA VAL A 105 7.36 1.27 2.81
C VAL A 105 8.29 0.07 2.97
N GLU A 106 7.75 -1.14 3.00
CA GLU A 106 8.53 -2.37 3.13
C GLU A 106 8.92 -2.93 1.75
N ALA A 107 8.02 -2.79 0.77
CA ALA A 107 8.28 -3.27 -0.58
C ALA A 107 7.41 -2.54 -1.62
N TYR A 108 7.94 -2.43 -2.84
CA TYR A 108 7.24 -1.91 -4.00
C TYR A 108 7.32 -2.88 -5.17
N ASN A 109 6.19 -3.20 -5.81
CA ASN A 109 6.13 -4.21 -6.87
C ASN A 109 7.02 -3.87 -8.07
N ALA A 110 7.20 -2.58 -8.39
CA ALA A 110 8.07 -2.17 -9.50
C ALA A 110 9.57 -2.40 -9.20
N GLU A 111 9.97 -2.44 -7.92
CA GLU A 111 11.35 -2.66 -7.52
C GLU A 111 11.68 -4.15 -7.38
N ILE A 112 10.83 -4.91 -6.70
CA ILE A 112 11.10 -6.33 -6.40
C ILE A 112 10.49 -7.31 -7.41
N GLY A 113 9.65 -6.80 -8.32
CA GLY A 113 8.89 -7.56 -9.31
C GLY A 113 7.59 -8.14 -8.76
N ASN A 114 6.57 -8.19 -9.62
CA ASN A 114 5.20 -8.60 -9.25
C ASN A 114 5.09 -10.00 -8.61
N LYS A 115 5.87 -10.98 -9.08
CA LYS A 115 5.86 -12.34 -8.50
C LYS A 115 6.42 -12.37 -7.09
N SER A 116 7.53 -11.66 -6.86
CA SER A 116 8.16 -11.54 -5.54
C SER A 116 7.25 -10.78 -4.58
N PHE A 117 6.62 -9.71 -5.07
CA PHE A 117 5.65 -8.93 -4.33
C PHE A 117 4.47 -9.80 -3.87
N ALA A 118 3.84 -10.53 -4.79
CA ALA A 118 2.72 -11.41 -4.46
C ALA A 118 3.07 -12.48 -3.42
N LYS A 119 4.26 -13.09 -3.54
CA LYS A 119 4.78 -14.03 -2.54
C LYS A 119 4.97 -13.38 -1.17
N LEU A 120 5.41 -12.11 -1.14
CA LEU A 120 5.62 -11.37 0.11
C LEU A 120 4.28 -11.01 0.76
N VAL A 121 3.27 -10.59 -0.02
CA VAL A 121 1.90 -10.35 0.47
C VAL A 121 1.34 -11.62 1.12
N ARG A 122 1.38 -12.77 0.43
CA ARG A 122 0.92 -14.06 1.00
C ARG A 122 1.61 -14.38 2.33
N LYS A 123 2.93 -14.18 2.39
CA LYS A 123 3.70 -14.41 3.63
C LYS A 123 3.20 -13.54 4.80
N TYR A 124 2.76 -12.31 4.53
CA TYR A 124 2.22 -11.42 5.55
C TYR A 124 0.74 -11.68 5.90
N ILE A 125 0.05 -12.51 5.13
CA ILE A 125 -1.31 -13.00 5.45
C ILE A 125 -1.23 -14.30 6.26
N GLU A 126 -0.39 -15.24 5.82
CA GLU A 126 -0.26 -16.59 6.40
C GLU A 126 0.67 -16.66 7.62
N GLY A 127 1.58 -15.69 7.76
CA GLY A 127 2.59 -15.65 8.83
C GLY A 127 2.04 -15.29 10.20
#